data_AF-A0A7L8UAU5-F1
#
_entry.id   AF-A0A7L8UAU5-F1
#
_cell.length_a   1.000
_cell.length_b   1.000
_cell.length_c   1.000
_cell.angle_alpha   90.00
_cell.angle_beta   90.00
_cell.angle_gamma   90.00
#
_symmetry.space_group_name_H-M   'P 1'
#
loop_
_entity.id
_entity.type
_entity.pdbx_description
1 polymer ?
#
loop_
_entity_poly.entity_id
_entity_poly.type
_entity_poly.pdbx_seq_one_letter_code
_entity_poly.pdbx_strand_id
1 'polypeptide(L)'
;MKPQVRILIYSILFFLYLSSTPLLLTLGEKLKTDPFITLGFGFALLNIAYAFFALKWTVLLNVICAIAIAALALFLALKFTNLHLFLNYDPYQVKTAILANAVFSIIFWEIVYQVKIRKHTTR
;
A
#
# COMPACT_ATOMS: atom_id res chain seq x y z
N MET A 1 -5.65 0.88 19.38
CA MET A 1 -4.30 0.28 19.46
C MET A 1 -3.29 1.29 19.99
N LYS A 2 -2.33 0.84 20.81
CA LYS A 2 -1.21 1.68 21.27
C LYS A 2 -0.39 2.18 20.07
N PRO A 3 0.16 3.41 20.10
CA PRO A 3 0.95 3.97 18.99
C PRO A 3 2.14 3.08 18.58
N GLN A 4 2.84 2.48 19.54
CA GLN A 4 4.00 1.61 19.28
C GLN A 4 3.63 0.39 18.42
N VAL A 5 2.50 -0.26 18.71
CA VAL A 5 2.03 -1.44 17.97
C VAL A 5 1.64 -1.06 16.55
N ARG A 6 1.07 0.12 16.34
CA ARG A 6 0.72 0.62 15.00
C ARG A 6 1.96 0.84 14.15
N ILE A 7 2.97 1.51 14.71
CA ILE A 7 4.24 1.75 14.01
C ILE A 7 4.87 0.41 13.62
N LEU A 8 4.91 -0.57 14.53
CA LEU A 8 5.42 -1.91 14.23
C LEU A 8 4.67 -2.57 13.07
N ILE A 9 3.34 -2.54 13.12
CA ILE A 9 2.47 -3.13 12.09
C ILE A 9 2.68 -2.42 10.73
N TYR A 10 2.83 -1.10 10.71
CA TYR A 10 3.13 -0.34 9.49
C TYR A 10 4.53 -0.63 8.94
N SER A 11 5.53 -0.79 9.81
CA SER A 11 6.87 -1.20 9.39
C SER A 11 6.84 -2.60 8.76
N ILE A 12 6.07 -3.54 9.32
CA ILE A 12 5.89 -4.87 8.73
C ILE A 12 5.24 -4.76 7.34
N LEU A 13 4.18 -3.94 7.20
CA LEU A 13 3.53 -3.70 5.91
C LEU A 13 4.50 -3.08 4.90
N PHE A 14 5.33 -2.14 5.34
CA PHE A 14 6.37 -1.52 4.51
C PHE A 14 7.34 -2.58 3.95
N PHE A 15 7.90 -3.43 4.80
CA PHE A 15 8.81 -4.49 4.38
C PHE A 15 8.12 -5.54 3.50
N LEU A 16 6.85 -5.85 3.75
CA LEU A 16 6.05 -6.70 2.88
C LEU A 16 5.94 -6.11 1.47
N TYR A 17 5.63 -4.83 1.33
CA TYR A 17 5.56 -4.16 0.03
C TYR A 17 6.90 -4.24 -0.72
N LEU A 18 8.01 -3.95 -0.05
CA LEU A 18 9.33 -3.97 -0.68
C LEU A 18 9.73 -5.38 -1.14
N SER A 19 9.51 -6.38 -0.29
CA SER A 19 9.88 -7.78 -0.58
C SER A 19 8.93 -8.46 -1.57
N SER A 20 7.65 -8.07 -1.62
CA SER A 20 6.67 -8.66 -2.52
C SER A 20 6.74 -8.11 -3.93
N THR A 21 7.24 -6.89 -4.13
CA THR A 21 7.22 -6.25 -5.45
C THR A 21 7.97 -7.06 -6.52
N PRO A 22 9.21 -7.55 -6.31
CA PRO A 22 9.90 -8.39 -7.29
C PRO A 22 9.13 -9.69 -7.59
N LEU A 23 8.53 -10.30 -6.57
CA LEU A 23 7.73 -11.51 -6.72
C LEU A 23 6.46 -11.24 -7.55
N LEU A 24 5.78 -10.12 -7.32
CA LEU A 24 4.61 -9.72 -8.10
C LEU A 24 4.96 -9.40 -9.55
N LEU A 25 6.08 -8.72 -9.79
CA LEU A 25 6.54 -8.41 -11.15
C LEU A 25 6.88 -9.68 -11.94
N THR A 26 7.67 -10.59 -11.36
CA THR A 26 7.99 -11.89 -12.01
C THR A 26 6.75 -12.74 -12.26
N LEU A 27 5.74 -12.66 -11.38
CA LEU A 27 4.46 -13.32 -11.58
C LEU A 27 3.67 -12.69 -12.74
N GLY A 28 3.68 -11.36 -12.86
CA GLY A 28 3.08 -10.63 -13.98
C GLY A 28 3.74 -10.92 -15.32
N GLU A 29 5.07 -11.02 -15.34
CA GLU A 29 5.83 -11.42 -16.54
C GLU A 29 5.43 -12.82 -17.02
N LYS A 30 5.27 -13.78 -16.10
CA LYS A 30 4.81 -15.14 -16.44
C LYS A 30 3.37 -15.17 -16.95
N LEU A 31 2.51 -14.34 -16.37
CA LEU A 31 1.10 -14.22 -16.77
C LEU A 31 0.90 -13.35 -18.02
N LYS A 32 1.96 -12.71 -18.54
CA LYS A 32 1.91 -11.75 -19.65
C LYS A 32 0.89 -10.63 -19.41
N THR A 33 0.77 -10.19 -18.16
CA THR A 33 -0.14 -9.12 -17.76
C THR A 33 0.59 -7.80 -17.58
N ASP A 34 -0.13 -6.69 -17.70
CA ASP A 34 0.43 -5.38 -17.43
C ASP A 34 0.97 -5.31 -15.98
N PRO A 35 2.19 -4.75 -15.78
CA PRO A 35 2.78 -4.61 -14.45
C PRO A 35 1.89 -3.82 -13.50
N PHE A 36 1.19 -2.80 -13.99
CA PHE A 36 0.28 -1.99 -13.19
C PHE A 36 -0.92 -2.77 -12.65
N ILE A 37 -1.51 -3.61 -13.50
CA ILE A 37 -2.64 -4.45 -13.11
C ILE A 37 -2.16 -5.47 -12.08
N THR A 38 -1.04 -6.12 -12.35
CA THR A 38 -0.46 -7.15 -11.48
C THR A 38 -0.10 -6.60 -10.11
N LEU A 39 0.57 -5.44 -10.07
CA LEU A 39 0.93 -4.76 -8.83
C LEU A 39 -0.31 -4.27 -8.07
N GLY A 40 -1.28 -3.66 -8.76
CA GLY A 40 -2.52 -3.20 -8.15
C GLY A 40 -3.27 -4.33 -7.44
N PHE A 41 -3.49 -5.45 -8.12
CA PHE A 41 -4.14 -6.63 -7.51
C PHE A 41 -3.28 -7.27 -6.41
N GLY A 42 -1.96 -7.37 -6.61
CA GLY A 42 -1.05 -7.91 -5.60
C GLY A 42 -1.06 -7.11 -4.31
N PHE A 43 -0.99 -5.78 -4.40
CA PHE A 43 -1.08 -4.90 -3.24
C PHE A 43 -2.48 -4.85 -2.63
N ALA A 44 -3.54 -4.99 -3.42
CA ALA A 44 -4.90 -5.12 -2.89
C ALA A 44 -5.02 -6.38 -2.02
N LEU A 45 -4.50 -7.52 -2.47
CA LEU A 45 -4.48 -8.77 -1.69
C LEU A 45 -3.66 -8.63 -0.39
N LEU A 46 -2.49 -8.00 -0.46
CA LEU A 46 -1.67 -7.72 0.73
C LEU A 46 -2.39 -6.81 1.72
N ASN A 47 -3.04 -5.75 1.23
CA ASN A 47 -3.83 -4.84 2.05
C ASN A 47 -5.05 -5.54 2.67
N ILE A 48 -5.69 -6.46 1.95
CA ILE A 48 -6.79 -7.28 2.47
C ILE A 48 -6.26 -8.14 3.63
N ALA A 49 -5.21 -8.92 3.40
CA ALA A 49 -4.61 -9.75 4.45
C ALA A 49 -4.25 -8.91 5.68
N TYR A 50 -3.58 -7.78 5.46
CA TYR A 50 -3.28 -6.81 6.50
C TYR A 50 -4.52 -6.33 7.26
N ALA A 51 -5.58 -5.93 6.56
CA ALA A 51 -6.80 -5.41 7.17
C ALA A 51 -7.50 -6.44 8.07
N PHE A 52 -7.49 -7.71 7.66
CA PHE A 52 -8.06 -8.80 8.43
C PHE A 52 -7.25 -9.13 9.69
N PHE A 53 -5.92 -9.20 9.59
CA PHE A 53 -5.08 -9.55 10.73
C PHE A 53 -4.88 -8.39 11.72
N ALA A 54 -4.71 -7.16 11.22
CA ALA A 54 -4.37 -6.01 12.05
C ALA A 54 -5.59 -5.28 12.62
N LEU A 55 -6.60 -4.99 11.79
CA LEU A 55 -7.64 -4.03 12.16
C LEU A 55 -8.87 -4.70 12.79
N LYS A 56 -9.20 -5.95 12.42
CA LYS A 56 -10.38 -6.68 12.91
C LYS A 56 -11.69 -5.87 12.81
N TRP A 57 -11.87 -5.13 11.70
CA TRP A 57 -13.09 -4.36 11.46
C TRP A 57 -14.12 -5.19 10.68
N THR A 58 -15.25 -4.57 10.32
CA THR A 58 -16.25 -5.23 9.48
C THR A 58 -15.66 -5.60 8.13
N VAL A 59 -15.96 -6.82 7.69
CA VAL A 59 -15.40 -7.45 6.49
C VAL A 59 -15.52 -6.52 5.27
N LEU A 60 -16.70 -5.94 5.06
CA LEU A 60 -16.97 -5.06 3.93
C LEU A 60 -16.07 -3.81 3.92
N LEU A 61 -15.87 -3.18 5.09
CA LEU A 61 -15.07 -1.96 5.19
C LEU A 61 -13.58 -2.25 4.96
N ASN A 62 -13.09 -3.39 5.45
CA ASN A 62 -11.73 -3.84 5.20
C ASN A 62 -11.44 -4.03 3.71
N VAL A 63 -12.34 -4.69 2.99
CA VAL A 63 -12.17 -4.95 1.55
C VAL A 63 -12.19 -3.66 0.75
N ILE A 64 -13.18 -2.79 1.00
CA ILE A 64 -13.29 -1.51 0.27
C ILE A 64 -12.06 -0.63 0.52
N CYS A 65 -11.65 -0.47 1.79
CA CYS A 65 -10.46 0.32 2.12
C CYS A 65 -9.20 -0.29 1.50
N ALA A 66 -9.02 -1.60 1.54
CA ALA A 66 -7.84 -2.25 0.98
C ALA A 66 -7.68 -2.03 -0.53
N ILE A 67 -8.78 -2.16 -1.29
CA ILE A 67 -8.81 -1.93 -2.74
C ILE A 67 -8.58 -0.44 -3.04
N ALA A 68 -9.30 0.45 -2.34
CA ALA A 68 -9.18 1.89 -2.54
C ALA A 68 -7.76 2.40 -2.23
N ILE A 69 -7.15 1.93 -1.14
CA ILE A 69 -5.78 2.28 -0.76
C ILE A 69 -4.79 1.79 -1.80
N ALA A 70 -4.92 0.54 -2.28
CA ALA A 70 -4.01 0.00 -3.30
C ALA A 70 -4.06 0.82 -4.61
N ALA A 71 -5.27 1.16 -5.08
CA ALA A 71 -5.44 1.96 -6.29
C ALA A 71 -4.90 3.39 -6.12
N LEU A 72 -5.24 4.06 -5.02
CA LEU A 72 -4.80 5.43 -4.75
C LEU A 72 -3.29 5.52 -4.55
N ALA A 73 -2.70 4.59 -3.80
CA ALA A 73 -1.27 4.58 -3.53
C ALA A 73 -0.44 4.35 -4.80
N LEU A 74 -0.87 3.41 -5.65
CA LEU A 74 -0.21 3.16 -6.92
C LEU A 74 -0.32 4.36 -7.88
N PHE A 75 -1.50 4.97 -7.95
CA PHE A 75 -1.71 6.17 -8.75
C PHE A 75 -0.83 7.34 -8.28
N LEU A 76 -0.79 7.60 -6.97
CA LEU A 76 0.04 8.66 -6.41
C LEU A 76 1.54 8.36 -6.58
N ALA A 77 1.95 7.10 -6.45
CA ALA A 77 3.33 6.69 -6.69
C ALA A 77 3.77 7.00 -8.12
N LEU A 78 2.91 6.74 -9.11
CA LEU A 78 3.18 7.07 -10.51
C LEU A 78 3.25 8.57 -10.77
N LYS A 79 2.37 9.34 -10.14
CA LYS A 79 2.46 10.80 -10.22
C LYS A 79 3.74 11.31 -9.57
N PHE A 80 4.14 10.72 -8.45
CA PHE A 80 5.37 11.08 -7.74
C PHE A 80 6.63 10.76 -8.55
N THR A 81 6.68 9.62 -9.24
CA THR A 81 7.82 9.30 -10.11
C THR A 81 7.93 10.24 -11.29
N ASN A 82 6.80 10.67 -11.85
CA ASN A 82 6.77 11.66 -12.92
C ASN A 82 7.30 13.05 -12.52
N LEU A 83 7.51 13.34 -11.23
CA LEU A 83 8.21 14.56 -10.81
C LEU A 83 9.73 14.47 -11.02
N HIS A 84 10.27 13.31 -11.40
CA HIS A 84 11.67 13.11 -11.77
C HIS A 84 12.69 13.54 -10.68
N LEU A 85 12.26 13.57 -9.42
CA LEU A 85 13.03 14.13 -8.29
C LEU A 85 14.38 13.43 -8.06
N PHE A 86 14.49 12.14 -8.39
CA PHE A 86 15.64 11.31 -8.07
C PHE A 86 16.30 10.66 -9.30
N LEU A 87 16.22 11.31 -10.45
CA LEU A 87 16.75 10.80 -11.73
C LEU A 87 18.21 10.31 -11.67
N ASN A 88 19.06 10.97 -10.89
CA ASN A 88 20.48 10.61 -10.76
C ASN A 88 20.71 9.29 -9.99
N TYR A 89 19.76 8.86 -9.17
CA TYR A 89 19.87 7.66 -8.33
C TYR A 89 19.03 6.49 -8.86
N ASP A 90 17.96 6.79 -9.60
CA ASP A 90 17.05 5.79 -10.16
C ASP A 90 16.60 6.21 -11.57
N PRO A 91 17.43 5.91 -12.60
CA PRO A 91 17.16 6.32 -13.99
C PRO A 91 15.83 5.77 -14.53
N TYR A 92 15.42 4.59 -14.03
CA TYR A 92 14.18 3.93 -14.42
C TYR A 92 13.01 4.25 -13.48
N GLN A 93 13.25 5.00 -12.40
CA GLN A 93 12.25 5.41 -11.39
C GLN A 93 11.48 4.25 -10.72
N VAL A 94 11.89 3.01 -10.95
CA VAL A 94 11.21 1.81 -10.44
C VAL A 94 11.33 1.76 -8.92
N LYS A 95 12.52 1.99 -8.37
CA LYS A 95 12.76 1.95 -6.92
C LYS A 95 11.99 3.08 -6.24
N THR A 96 11.96 4.24 -6.87
CA THR A 96 11.21 5.41 -6.41
C THR A 96 9.70 5.13 -6.37
N ALA A 97 9.15 4.49 -7.41
CA ALA A 97 7.74 4.11 -7.47
C ALA A 97 7.37 3.12 -6.35
N ILE A 98 8.20 2.10 -6.14
CA ILE A 98 7.98 1.06 -5.12
C ILE A 98 7.97 1.69 -3.73
N LEU A 99 8.96 2.54 -3.44
CA LEU A 99 9.07 3.21 -2.14
C LEU A 99 7.89 4.16 -1.91
N ALA A 100 7.54 4.97 -2.92
CA ALA A 100 6.41 5.89 -2.83
C ALA A 100 5.09 5.14 -2.57
N ASN A 101 4.84 4.04 -3.29
CA ASN A 101 3.65 3.23 -3.10
C ASN A 101 3.53 2.65 -1.68
N ALA A 102 4.64 2.16 -1.13
CA ALA A 102 4.68 1.62 0.24
C ALA A 102 4.41 2.73 1.28
N VAL A 103 5.04 3.90 1.13
CA VAL A 103 4.84 5.05 2.02
C VAL A 103 3.38 5.56 1.94
N PHE A 104 2.83 5.74 0.74
CA PHE A 104 1.45 6.20 0.57
C PHE A 104 0.43 5.22 1.14
N SER A 105 0.63 3.91 0.98
CA SER A 105 -0.25 2.90 1.59
C SER A 105 -0.29 3.01 3.11
N ILE A 106 0.85 3.25 3.76
CA ILE A 106 0.93 3.42 5.22
C ILE A 106 0.20 4.69 5.65
N ILE A 107 0.43 5.80 4.95
CA ILE A 107 -0.24 7.08 5.24
C ILE A 107 -1.75 6.93 5.10
N PHE A 108 -2.24 6.26 4.05
CA PHE A 108 -3.67 6.06 3.88
C PHE A 108 -4.28 5.15 4.95
N TRP A 109 -3.59 4.09 5.35
CA TRP A 109 -4.04 3.25 6.46
C TRP A 109 -4.10 4.03 7.79
N GLU A 110 -3.14 4.92 8.02
CA GLU A 110 -3.15 5.81 9.18
C GLU A 110 -4.34 6.77 9.13
N ILE A 111 -4.61 7.40 7.98
CA ILE A 111 -5.77 8.29 7.80
C ILE A 111 -7.07 7.55 8.10
N VAL A 112 -7.26 6.37 7.51
CA VAL A 112 -8.46 5.55 7.72
C VAL A 112 -8.62 5.16 9.19
N TYR A 113 -7.54 4.81 9.88
CA TYR A 113 -7.53 4.50 11.31
C TYR A 113 -7.95 5.72 12.16
N GLN A 114 -7.40 6.90 11.89
CA GLN A 114 -7.72 8.13 12.61
C GLN A 114 -9.17 8.58 12.40
N VAL A 115 -9.66 8.51 11.15
CA VAL A 115 -11.05 8.85 10.82
C VAL A 115 -12.02 7.93 11.58
N LYS A 116 -11.71 6.64 11.66
CA LYS A 116 -12.56 5.70 12.41
C LYS A 116 -12.58 6.01 13.91
N ILE A 117 -11.42 6.27 14.52
CA ILE A 117 -11.35 6.60 15.96
C ILE A 117 -12.17 7.84 16.27
N ARG A 118 -11.99 8.92 15.49
CA ARG A 118 -12.74 10.16 15.71
C ARG A 118 -14.25 9.94 15.67
N LYS A 119 -14.75 9.15 14.72
CA LYS A 119 -16.18 8.81 14.60
C LYS A 119 -16.71 8.01 15.79
N HIS A 120 -15.85 7.29 16.50
CA HIS A 120 -16.23 6.51 17.69
C HIS A 120 -16.20 7.34 18.98
N THR A 121 -15.54 8.50 18.99
CA THR A 121 -15.48 9.44 20.12
C THR A 121 -16.63 10.47 20.08
N THR A 122 -17.18 10.75 18.89
CA THR A 122 -18.31 11.69 18.71
C THR A 122 -19.70 11.04 18.70
N ARG A 123 -19.80 9.74 19.00
CA ARG A 123 -21.05 9.05 19.32
C ARG A 123 -21.04 8.67 20.79
#